data_AF-A0AAU5KJ83-F1
#
_entry.id   AF-A0AAU5KJ83-F1
#
_cell.length_a   1.000
_cell.length_b   1.000
_cell.length_c   1.000
_cell.angle_alpha   90.00
_cell.angle_beta   90.00
_cell.angle_gamma   90.00
#
_symmetry.space_group_name_H-M   'P 1'
#
loop_
_entity.id
_entity.type
_entity.pdbx_description
1 polymer ?
#
loop_
_entity_poly.entity_id
_entity_poly.type
_entity_poly.pdbx_seq_one_letter_code
_entity_poly.pdbx_strand_id
1 'polypeptide(L)'
;MNSPARTSSPAELDGLLRHFADLRDGTHGDAVSRGGKERLFEAAVALLDPYARQALRELDERLLLGRGELTATGVRRGPDGGVYAAWRLSWAEQRETGIDPITLLAHYGTGFHHPHVRGATVGEWPLNVFTDEQAAAELPTLRAIAAADLHNLVFERDYRIVPATMADAASAPAEEERA
;
A
#
# COMPACT_ATOMS: atom_id res chain seq x y z
N MET A 1 26.18 -33.30 15.19
CA MET A 1 24.72 -33.11 15.15
C MET A 1 24.48 -31.69 14.66
N ASN A 2 24.06 -31.52 13.40
CA ASN A 2 23.71 -30.21 12.85
C ASN A 2 22.34 -29.82 13.41
N SER A 3 22.25 -28.71 14.14
CA SER A 3 20.95 -28.10 14.44
C SER A 3 20.32 -27.63 13.13
N PRO A 4 19.03 -27.90 12.87
CA PRO A 4 18.37 -27.30 11.72
C PRO A 4 18.37 -25.78 11.87
N ALA A 5 18.70 -25.07 10.80
CA ALA A 5 18.56 -23.62 10.74
C ALA A 5 17.11 -23.28 11.09
N ARG A 6 16.90 -22.45 12.11
CA ARG A 6 15.58 -21.88 12.39
C ARG A 6 15.17 -21.10 11.14
N THR A 7 14.19 -21.60 10.41
CA THR A 7 13.52 -20.82 9.37
C THR A 7 12.93 -19.59 10.07
N SER A 8 13.42 -18.41 9.74
CA SER A 8 12.82 -17.15 10.17
C SER A 8 11.37 -17.13 9.72
N SER A 9 10.45 -16.75 10.62
CA SER A 9 9.05 -16.51 10.26
C SER A 9 8.96 -15.52 9.10
N PRO A 10 7.99 -15.69 8.18
CA PRO A 10 7.64 -14.62 7.25
C PRO A 10 7.28 -13.35 8.01
N ALA A 11 7.79 -12.21 7.57
CA ALA A 11 7.73 -10.97 8.33
C ALA A 11 6.30 -10.43 8.51
N GLU A 12 5.42 -10.73 7.56
CA GLU A 12 3.98 -10.46 7.63
C GLU A 12 3.32 -11.19 8.82
N LEU A 13 3.76 -12.42 9.12
CA LEU A 13 3.25 -13.17 10.28
C LEU A 13 3.78 -12.57 11.58
N ASP A 14 5.04 -12.13 11.62
CA ASP A 14 5.59 -11.43 12.77
C ASP A 14 4.87 -10.09 13.01
N GLY A 15 4.48 -9.38 11.95
CA GLY A 15 3.63 -8.19 12.01
C GLY A 15 2.27 -8.46 12.64
N LEU A 16 1.59 -9.53 12.21
CA LEU A 16 0.31 -9.97 12.78
C LEU A 16 0.46 -10.36 14.26
N LEU A 17 1.53 -11.07 14.63
CA LEU A 17 1.79 -11.43 16.02
C LEU A 17 2.00 -10.19 16.90
N ARG A 18 2.73 -9.17 16.41
CA ARG A 18 2.84 -7.87 17.11
C ARG A 18 1.47 -7.21 17.27
N HIS A 19 0.68 -7.17 16.20
CA HIS A 19 -0.65 -6.58 16.24
C HIS A 19 -1.58 -7.25 17.26
N PHE A 20 -1.62 -8.58 17.29
CA PHE A 20 -2.46 -9.32 18.24
C PHE A 20 -1.95 -9.21 19.68
N ALA A 21 -0.64 -9.11 19.90
CA ALA A 21 -0.08 -8.82 21.22
C ALA A 21 -0.53 -7.44 21.71
N ASP A 22 -0.44 -6.42 20.87
CA ASP A 22 -0.94 -5.08 21.21
C ASP A 22 -2.44 -5.08 21.52
N LEU A 23 -3.25 -5.88 20.82
CA LEU A 23 -4.69 -5.97 21.08
C LEU A 23 -4.97 -6.63 22.41
N ARG A 24 -4.26 -7.72 22.72
CA ARG A 24 -4.36 -8.42 24.00
C ARG A 24 -3.99 -7.50 25.16
N ASP A 25 -2.94 -6.69 24.99
CA ASP A 25 -2.36 -5.88 26.05
C ASP A 25 -2.94 -4.45 26.11
N GLY A 26 -3.79 -4.09 25.14
CA GLY A 26 -4.41 -2.76 25.03
C GLY A 26 -3.45 -1.65 24.58
N THR A 27 -2.26 -2.01 24.11
CA THR A 27 -1.17 -1.11 23.72
C THR A 27 -1.19 -0.79 22.22
N HIS A 28 -0.23 -0.03 21.75
CA HIS A 28 0.23 -0.01 20.36
C HIS A 28 1.71 0.32 20.48
N GLY A 29 2.59 -0.66 20.28
CA GLY A 29 3.96 -0.56 20.76
C GLY A 29 3.97 -0.39 22.30
N ASP A 30 4.59 0.68 22.79
CA ASP A 30 4.63 1.03 24.21
C ASP A 30 3.48 1.97 24.66
N ALA A 31 2.66 2.45 23.72
CA ALA A 31 1.65 3.46 24.02
C ALA A 31 0.30 2.86 24.40
N VAL A 32 -0.28 3.35 25.51
CA VAL A 32 -1.66 3.03 25.91
C VAL A 32 -2.62 4.17 25.57
N SER A 33 -2.22 5.42 25.76
CA SER A 33 -3.07 6.59 25.51
C SER A 33 -3.25 6.87 24.01
N ARG A 34 -4.42 7.36 23.61
CA ARG A 34 -4.72 7.74 22.21
C ARG A 34 -3.66 8.66 21.62
N GLY A 35 -3.28 9.72 22.34
CA GLY A 35 -2.25 10.65 21.88
C GLY A 35 -0.86 10.01 21.74
N GLY A 36 -0.53 9.01 22.57
CA GLY A 36 0.69 8.21 22.39
C GLY A 36 0.63 7.34 21.13
N LYS A 37 -0.49 6.65 20.91
CA LYS A 37 -0.71 5.81 19.71
C LYS A 37 -0.66 6.64 18.42
N GLU A 38 -1.20 7.86 18.44
CA GLU A 38 -1.14 8.78 17.29
C GLU A 38 0.29 9.28 17.00
N ARG A 39 1.13 9.51 18.02
CA ARG A 39 2.55 9.82 17.80
C ARG A 39 3.31 8.64 17.18
N LEU A 40 3.00 7.42 17.60
CA LEU A 40 3.57 6.22 16.98
C LEU A 40 3.08 6.04 15.55
N PHE A 41 1.82 6.37 15.26
CA PHE A 41 1.33 6.42 13.88
C PHE A 41 2.10 7.41 13.02
N GLU A 42 2.36 8.62 13.51
CA GLU A 42 3.17 9.62 12.80
C GLU A 42 4.58 9.11 12.50
N ALA A 43 5.22 8.44 13.47
CA ALA A 43 6.52 7.81 13.29
C ALA A 43 6.46 6.65 12.26
N ALA A 44 5.44 5.80 12.35
CA ALA A 44 5.24 4.69 11.42
C ALA A 44 5.04 5.18 9.97
N VAL A 45 4.30 6.27 9.77
CA VAL A 45 4.14 6.91 8.45
C VAL A 45 5.49 7.40 7.89
N ALA A 46 6.33 8.01 8.73
CA ALA A 46 7.66 8.45 8.31
C ALA A 46 8.56 7.28 7.91
N LEU A 47 8.51 6.17 8.67
CA LEU A 47 9.23 4.94 8.34
C LEU A 47 8.73 4.28 7.05
N LEU A 48 7.41 4.31 6.80
CA LEU A 48 6.80 3.71 5.62
C LEU A 48 7.01 4.51 4.33
N ASP A 49 7.15 5.83 4.39
CA ASP A 49 7.22 6.70 3.21
C ASP A 49 8.18 6.21 2.11
N PRO A 50 9.45 5.83 2.38
CA PRO A 50 10.34 5.33 1.34
C PRO A 50 9.81 4.07 0.66
N TYR A 51 9.20 3.14 1.41
CA TYR A 51 8.72 1.85 0.92
C TYR A 51 7.37 1.95 0.21
N ALA A 52 6.46 2.80 0.70
CA ALA A 52 5.20 3.10 0.02
C ALA A 52 5.45 3.75 -1.35
N ARG A 53 6.39 4.70 -1.42
CA ARG A 53 6.82 5.29 -2.69
C ARG A 53 7.51 4.29 -3.60
N GLN A 54 8.32 3.39 -3.04
CA GLN A 54 8.97 2.34 -3.82
C GLN A 54 7.94 1.42 -4.47
N ALA A 55 6.96 0.91 -3.71
CA ALA A 55 5.91 0.05 -4.26
C ALA A 55 5.18 0.73 -5.42
N LEU A 56 4.76 1.99 -5.26
CA LEU A 56 4.07 2.73 -6.32
C LEU A 56 4.96 3.02 -7.53
N ARG A 57 6.23 3.40 -7.34
CA ARG A 57 7.17 3.61 -8.46
C ARG A 57 7.40 2.34 -9.28
N GLU A 58 7.51 1.19 -8.63
CA GLU A 58 7.67 -0.08 -9.33
C GLU A 58 6.45 -0.40 -10.22
N LEU A 59 5.23 -0.11 -9.77
CA LEU A 59 4.04 -0.20 -10.61
C LEU A 59 4.07 0.81 -11.76
N ASP A 60 4.43 2.06 -11.47
CA ASP A 60 4.50 3.13 -12.48
C ASP A 60 5.46 2.76 -13.62
N GLU A 61 6.69 2.37 -13.28
CA GLU A 61 7.72 2.02 -14.24
C GLU A 61 7.31 0.83 -15.12
N ARG A 62 6.65 -0.18 -14.54
CA ARG A 62 6.39 -1.45 -15.22
C ARG A 62 5.05 -1.52 -15.93
N LEU A 63 4.02 -0.88 -15.37
CA LEU A 63 2.64 -1.00 -15.86
C LEU A 63 2.13 0.32 -16.45
N LEU A 64 2.58 1.46 -15.93
CA LEU A 64 2.18 2.78 -16.41
C LEU A 64 3.22 3.42 -17.34
N LEU A 65 4.36 2.76 -17.56
CA LEU A 65 5.46 3.19 -18.42
C LEU A 65 6.07 4.55 -17.99
N GLY A 66 6.11 4.81 -16.68
CA GLY A 66 6.64 6.06 -16.12
C GLY A 66 5.76 7.29 -16.39
N ARG A 67 4.48 7.08 -16.68
CA ARG A 67 3.49 8.14 -16.97
C ARG A 67 2.65 8.52 -15.76
N GLY A 68 2.89 7.86 -14.62
CA GLY A 68 2.22 8.11 -13.37
C GLY A 68 2.74 9.35 -12.64
N GLU A 69 1.86 9.96 -11.88
CA GLU A 69 2.15 11.04 -10.96
C GLU A 69 1.92 10.54 -9.54
N LEU A 70 3.00 10.51 -8.76
CA LEU A 70 2.99 10.09 -7.36
C LEU A 70 2.82 11.32 -6.45
N THR A 71 1.78 11.30 -5.63
CA THR A 71 1.56 12.30 -4.58
C THR A 71 1.56 11.66 -3.19
N ALA A 72 1.94 12.43 -2.18
CA ALA A 72 1.87 12.01 -0.78
C ALA A 72 1.32 13.15 0.08
N THR A 73 0.38 12.85 0.96
CA THR A 73 -0.26 13.89 1.78
C THR A 73 0.58 14.27 3.00
N GLY A 74 1.50 13.40 3.44
CA GLY A 74 1.97 13.40 4.83
C GLY A 74 0.82 13.11 5.80
N VAL A 75 1.10 13.22 7.10
CA VAL A 75 0.05 13.03 8.13
C VAL A 75 -0.90 14.22 8.13
N ARG A 76 -2.21 13.92 8.17
CA ARG A 76 -3.33 14.85 8.19
C ARG A 76 -4.39 14.38 9.17
N ARG A 77 -5.20 15.32 9.67
CA ARG A 77 -6.41 15.01 10.44
C ARG A 77 -7.58 14.77 9.48
N GLY A 78 -8.32 13.69 9.72
CA GLY A 78 -9.54 13.35 9.00
C GLY A 78 -10.77 14.08 9.55
N PRO A 79 -11.87 14.16 8.78
CA PRO A 79 -13.14 14.75 9.25
C PRO A 79 -13.75 14.00 10.45
N ASP A 80 -13.41 12.73 10.60
CA ASP A 80 -13.82 11.86 11.71
C ASP A 80 -13.01 12.12 13.01
N GLY A 81 -12.06 13.05 12.98
CA GLY A 81 -11.12 13.33 14.07
C GLY A 81 -9.89 12.42 14.10
N GLY A 82 -9.83 11.40 13.22
CA GLY A 82 -8.72 10.48 13.09
C GLY A 82 -7.49 11.12 12.43
N VAL A 83 -6.41 10.34 12.31
CA VAL A 83 -5.24 10.73 11.52
C VAL A 83 -5.08 9.80 10.33
N TYR A 84 -4.55 10.33 9.23
CA TYR A 84 -4.25 9.54 8.05
C TYR A 84 -3.06 10.10 7.28
N ALA A 85 -2.44 9.26 6.47
CA ALA A 85 -1.49 9.63 5.44
C ALA A 85 -1.73 8.76 4.21
N ALA A 86 -1.63 9.34 3.02
CA ALA A 86 -1.90 8.64 1.79
C ALA A 86 -0.80 8.88 0.76
N TRP A 87 -0.43 7.81 0.07
CA TRP A 87 0.37 7.83 -1.15
C TRP A 87 -0.51 7.42 -2.32
N ARG A 88 -0.51 8.21 -3.39
CA ARG A 88 -1.39 7.98 -4.54
C ARG A 88 -0.59 8.00 -5.83
N LEU A 89 -0.92 7.09 -6.73
CA LEU A 89 -0.38 7.05 -8.09
C LEU A 89 -1.53 7.23 -9.07
N SER A 90 -1.52 8.36 -9.79
CA SER A 90 -2.53 8.71 -10.78
C SER A 90 -1.92 8.85 -12.17
N TRP A 91 -2.69 8.65 -13.23
CA TRP A 91 -2.21 8.82 -14.61
C TRP A 91 -3.36 9.27 -15.53
N ALA A 92 -3.04 9.67 -16.76
CA ALA A 92 -4.01 10.33 -17.65
C ALA A 92 -5.23 9.46 -17.95
N GLU A 93 -5.03 8.23 -18.39
CA GLU A 93 -6.11 7.30 -18.74
C GLU A 93 -7.03 7.01 -17.55
N GLN A 94 -6.48 6.85 -16.35
CA GLN A 94 -7.28 6.70 -15.13
C GLN A 94 -8.10 7.96 -14.84
N ARG A 95 -7.49 9.16 -14.90
CA ARG A 95 -8.19 10.42 -14.63
C ARG A 95 -9.30 10.70 -15.64
N GLU A 96 -9.09 10.41 -16.91
CA GLU A 96 -10.07 10.59 -17.99
C GLU A 96 -11.32 9.71 -17.78
N THR A 97 -11.18 8.58 -17.10
CA THR A 97 -12.30 7.68 -16.77
C THR A 97 -13.02 8.00 -15.46
N GLY A 98 -12.49 8.95 -14.67
CA GLY A 98 -13.08 9.42 -13.42
C GLY A 98 -13.05 8.43 -12.25
N ILE A 99 -12.29 7.34 -12.34
CA ILE A 99 -12.10 6.39 -11.23
C ILE A 99 -11.02 6.90 -10.26
N ASP A 100 -10.90 6.29 -9.09
CA ASP A 100 -9.89 6.68 -8.10
C ASP A 100 -8.46 6.24 -8.51
N PRO A 101 -7.40 6.93 -8.04
CA PRO A 101 -6.02 6.51 -8.24
C PRO A 101 -5.68 5.29 -7.37
N ILE A 102 -4.62 4.56 -7.75
CA ILE A 102 -4.02 3.55 -6.88
C ILE A 102 -3.60 4.24 -5.58
N THR A 103 -4.03 3.70 -4.45
CA THR A 103 -3.84 4.35 -3.15
C THR A 103 -3.22 3.39 -2.15
N LEU A 104 -2.25 3.88 -1.38
CA LEU A 104 -1.87 3.31 -0.09
C LEU A 104 -2.31 4.30 0.99
N LEU A 105 -3.28 3.92 1.82
CA LEU A 105 -3.86 4.77 2.86
C LEU A 105 -3.53 4.20 4.24
N ALA A 106 -2.56 4.80 4.91
CA ALA A 106 -2.35 4.61 6.34
C ALA A 106 -3.35 5.47 7.12
N HIS A 107 -4.08 4.90 8.07
CA HIS A 107 -5.05 5.65 8.85
C HIS A 107 -5.27 5.08 10.25
N TYR A 108 -5.69 5.96 11.15
CA TYR A 108 -6.07 5.64 12.52
C TYR A 108 -7.36 6.39 12.88
N GLY A 109 -8.50 5.78 12.54
CA GLY A 109 -9.83 6.33 12.84
C GLY A 109 -10.09 6.43 14.35
N THR A 110 -11.04 7.27 14.75
CA THR A 110 -11.33 7.53 16.18
C THR A 110 -11.87 6.30 16.93
N GLY A 111 -12.60 5.42 16.24
CA GLY A 111 -13.11 4.17 16.80
C GLY A 111 -12.13 2.99 16.76
N PHE A 112 -10.94 3.17 16.20
CA PHE A 112 -9.99 2.08 16.01
C PHE A 112 -9.12 1.87 17.25
N HIS A 113 -8.81 0.61 17.55
CA HIS A 113 -7.80 0.28 18.57
C HIS A 113 -6.39 0.57 18.06
N HIS A 114 -6.10 0.23 16.80
CA HIS A 114 -4.80 0.38 16.14
C HIS A 114 -4.90 1.04 14.75
N PRO A 115 -3.81 1.64 14.25
CA PRO A 115 -3.72 2.08 12.88
C PRO A 115 -3.68 0.91 11.89
N HIS A 116 -4.10 1.17 10.66
CA HIS A 116 -4.09 0.23 9.55
C HIS A 116 -3.57 0.90 8.26
N VAL A 117 -3.17 0.09 7.29
CA VAL A 117 -2.91 0.48 5.90
C VAL A 117 -3.84 -0.31 4.98
N ARG A 118 -4.36 0.35 3.94
CA ARG A 118 -5.27 -0.26 2.97
C ARG A 118 -5.09 0.31 1.56
N GLY A 119 -5.74 -0.34 0.58
CA GLY A 119 -5.89 0.18 -0.78
C GLY A 119 -7.11 1.10 -0.92
N ALA A 120 -7.37 1.64 -2.11
CA ALA A 120 -8.68 2.25 -2.40
C ALA A 120 -9.79 1.19 -2.40
N THR A 121 -9.48 0.01 -2.94
CA THR A 121 -10.39 -1.14 -3.13
C THR A 121 -10.02 -2.35 -2.28
N VAL A 122 -8.82 -2.35 -1.67
CA VAL A 122 -8.30 -3.44 -0.83
C VAL A 122 -8.54 -3.13 0.64
N GLY A 123 -8.94 -4.14 1.41
CA GLY A 123 -9.26 -4.01 2.84
C GLY A 123 -8.07 -3.75 3.76
N GLU A 124 -8.33 -3.86 5.06
CA GLU A 124 -7.42 -3.44 6.13
C GLU A 124 -6.25 -4.41 6.36
N TRP A 125 -5.04 -3.85 6.48
CA TRP A 125 -3.86 -4.50 7.02
C TRP A 125 -3.35 -3.75 8.26
N PRO A 126 -3.01 -4.43 9.37
CA PRO A 126 -2.56 -3.74 10.58
C PRO A 126 -1.23 -3.01 10.39
N LEU A 127 -1.11 -1.81 10.98
CA LEU A 127 0.10 -0.99 10.90
C LEU A 127 0.88 -0.99 12.22
N ASN A 128 1.47 -2.13 12.58
CA ASN A 128 2.32 -2.28 13.79
C ASN A 128 3.81 -2.25 13.41
N VAL A 129 4.26 -1.06 12.96
CA VAL A 129 5.61 -0.75 12.48
C VAL A 129 6.23 0.30 13.39
N PHE A 130 7.38 -0.04 13.98
CA PHE A 130 8.08 0.80 14.97
C PHE A 130 9.58 0.97 14.65
N THR A 131 10.10 0.25 13.66
CA THR A 131 11.50 0.33 13.22
C THR A 131 11.59 0.33 11.69
N ASP A 132 12.73 0.77 11.17
CA ASP A 132 13.01 0.75 9.72
C ASP A 132 12.99 -0.67 9.15
N GLU A 133 13.57 -1.65 9.88
CA GLU A 133 13.54 -3.06 9.47
C GLU A 133 12.10 -3.60 9.35
N GLN A 134 11.21 -3.21 10.28
CA GLN A 134 9.79 -3.58 10.19
C GLN A 134 9.11 -2.90 9.01
N ALA A 135 9.43 -1.63 8.73
CA ALA A 135 8.87 -0.90 7.60
C ALA A 135 9.34 -1.49 6.25
N ALA A 136 10.62 -1.85 6.14
CA ALA A 136 11.18 -2.54 4.99
C ALA A 136 10.47 -3.87 4.74
N ALA A 137 10.17 -4.59 5.82
CA ALA A 137 9.49 -5.87 5.76
C ALA A 137 8.03 -5.77 5.30
N GLU A 138 7.39 -4.60 5.38
CA GLU A 138 6.04 -4.38 4.83
C GLU A 138 6.02 -4.19 3.31
N LEU A 139 7.18 -3.99 2.66
CA LEU A 139 7.23 -3.70 1.22
C LEU A 139 6.50 -4.75 0.34
N PRO A 140 6.61 -6.07 0.58
CA PRO A 140 5.80 -7.07 -0.13
C PRO A 140 4.29 -6.87 0.07
N THR A 141 3.84 -6.52 1.27
CA THR A 141 2.44 -6.21 1.57
C THR A 141 1.97 -4.96 0.83
N LEU A 142 2.75 -3.88 0.84
CA LEU A 142 2.43 -2.64 0.12
C LEU A 142 2.32 -2.87 -1.39
N ARG A 143 3.22 -3.68 -1.96
CA ARG A 143 3.15 -4.11 -3.37
C ARG A 143 1.87 -4.88 -3.64
N ALA A 144 1.52 -5.83 -2.78
CA ALA A 144 0.32 -6.64 -2.93
C ALA A 144 -0.95 -5.77 -2.87
N ILE A 145 -1.02 -4.82 -1.93
CA ILE A 145 -2.11 -3.85 -1.83
C ILE A 145 -2.20 -3.03 -3.11
N ALA A 146 -1.11 -2.38 -3.54
CA ALA A 146 -1.12 -1.51 -4.72
C ALA A 146 -1.45 -2.26 -6.03
N ALA A 147 -0.92 -3.46 -6.20
CA ALA A 147 -1.19 -4.30 -7.37
C ALA A 147 -2.64 -4.82 -7.39
N ALA A 148 -3.17 -5.26 -6.25
CA ALA A 148 -4.56 -5.63 -6.14
C ALA A 148 -5.49 -4.44 -6.36
N ASP A 149 -5.09 -3.24 -5.92
CA ASP A 149 -5.84 -2.01 -6.14
C ASP A 149 -5.95 -1.70 -7.64
N LEU A 150 -4.84 -1.70 -8.37
CA LEU A 150 -4.84 -1.54 -9.83
C LEU A 150 -5.69 -2.61 -10.53
N HIS A 151 -5.54 -3.87 -10.13
CA HIS A 151 -6.34 -4.97 -10.68
C HIS A 151 -7.84 -4.74 -10.51
N ASN A 152 -8.25 -4.22 -9.34
CA ASN A 152 -9.67 -3.95 -9.07
C ASN A 152 -10.19 -2.75 -9.86
N LEU A 153 -9.39 -1.69 -10.00
CA LEU A 153 -9.72 -0.52 -10.83
C LEU A 153 -9.97 -0.90 -12.30
N VAL A 154 -9.29 -1.93 -12.81
CA VAL A 154 -9.56 -2.48 -14.15
C VAL A 154 -10.97 -3.06 -14.27
N PHE A 155 -11.58 -3.60 -13.20
CA PHE A 155 -12.97 -4.05 -13.24
C PHE A 155 -13.99 -2.91 -13.22
N GLU A 156 -13.64 -1.75 -12.67
CA GLU A 156 -14.50 -0.55 -12.74
C GLU A 156 -14.50 0.07 -14.15
N ARG A 157 -13.49 -0.25 -14.96
CA ARG A 157 -13.35 0.14 -16.36
C ARG A 157 -12.94 -1.06 -17.21
N ASP A 158 -11.83 -0.94 -17.92
CA ASP A 158 -11.24 -2.03 -18.70
C ASP A 158 -9.72 -1.89 -18.71
N TYR A 159 -9.04 -2.90 -19.24
CA TYR A 159 -7.58 -3.02 -19.25
C TYR A 159 -6.86 -1.86 -19.95
N ARG A 160 -7.53 -1.08 -20.81
CA ARG A 160 -6.92 0.05 -21.55
C ARG A 160 -6.51 1.20 -20.64
N ILE A 161 -7.00 1.23 -19.41
CA ILE A 161 -6.46 2.16 -18.40
C ILE A 161 -5.02 1.82 -18.04
N VAL A 162 -4.48 0.65 -18.38
CA VAL A 162 -3.10 0.25 -18.10
C VAL A 162 -2.22 0.43 -19.36
N PRO A 163 -1.36 1.46 -19.41
CA PRO A 163 -0.47 1.76 -20.53
C PRO A 163 0.26 0.57 -21.16
N ALA A 164 0.86 -0.29 -20.32
CA ALA A 164 1.66 -1.41 -20.79
C ALA A 164 0.86 -2.40 -21.65
N THR A 165 -0.43 -2.58 -21.39
CA THR A 165 -1.27 -3.52 -22.15
C THR A 165 -1.57 -3.06 -23.58
N MET A 166 -1.46 -1.75 -23.85
CA MET A 166 -1.69 -1.16 -25.17
C MET A 166 -0.40 -1.01 -25.98
N ALA A 167 0.75 -0.91 -25.30
CA ALA A 167 2.05 -0.83 -25.94
C ALA A 167 2.44 -2.14 -26.67
N ASP A 168 2.12 -3.29 -26.06
CA ASP A 168 2.35 -4.59 -26.70
C ASP A 168 1.44 -4.81 -27.92
N ALA A 169 0.19 -4.29 -27.89
CA ALA A 169 -0.73 -4.37 -29.03
C ALA A 169 -0.29 -3.51 -30.23
N ALA A 170 0.37 -2.36 -29.99
CA ALA A 170 0.87 -1.48 -31.04
C ALA A 170 2.14 -2.01 -31.75
N SER A 171 2.78 -3.05 -31.19
CA SER A 171 3.97 -3.69 -31.75
C SER A 171 3.70 -5.05 -32.42
N ALA A 172 2.45 -5.52 -32.42
CA ALA A 172 2.05 -6.70 -33.19
C ALA A 172 2.04 -6.37 -34.70
N PRO A 173 2.76 -7.13 -35.55
CA PRO A 173 2.65 -6.95 -36.99
C PRO A 173 1.21 -7.25 -37.40
N ALA A 174 0.65 -6.41 -38.28
CA ALA A 174 -0.64 -6.68 -38.90
C ALA A 174 -0.59 -8.08 -39.53
N GLU A 175 -1.42 -9.00 -39.04
CA GLU A 175 -1.62 -10.28 -39.71
C GLU A 175 -2.16 -9.99 -41.11
N GLU A 176 -1.29 -10.17 -42.09
CA GLU A 176 -1.61 -10.12 -43.50
C GLU A 176 -2.66 -11.22 -43.77
N GLU A 177 -3.89 -10.78 -44.04
CA GLU A 177 -5.02 -11.60 -44.42
C GLU A 177 -4.66 -12.44 -45.66
N ARG A 178 -4.30 -13.71 -45.44
CA ARG A 178 -4.01 -14.66 -46.52
C ARG A 178 -5.33 -15.07 -47.17
N ALA A 179 -5.58 -14.46 -48.32
CA ALA A 179 -6.47 -14.96 -49.37
C ALA A 179 -5.93 -16.28 -49.98
#